data_AF-A0A167HF03-F1
#
_entry.id   AF-A0A167HF03-F1
#
_cell.length_a   1.000
_cell.length_b   1.000
_cell.length_c   1.000
_cell.angle_alpha   90.00
_cell.angle_beta   90.00
_cell.angle_gamma   90.00
#
_symmetry.space_group_name_H-M   'P 1'
#
loop_
_entity.id
_entity.type
_entity.pdbx_description
1 polymer ?
#
loop_
_entity_poly.entity_id
_entity_poly.type
_entity_poly.pdbx_seq_one_letter_code
_entity_poly.pdbx_strand_id
1 'polypeptide(L)' 'MPELEPIIHAPNRLRIYAMLTTNAELDFRLLREQLDVSDSVLSKQLKALEDANYIEAKKRSYNARPRTWVSLTDLS' A
#
# COMPACT_ATOMS: atom_id res chain seq x y z
N MET A 1 -21.34 10.71 15.38
CA MET A 1 -21.16 9.56 14.47
C MET A 1 -19.68 9.52 14.12
N PRO A 2 -19.02 8.35 14.10
CA PRO A 2 -17.60 8.31 13.74
C PRO A 2 -17.49 8.81 12.30
N GLU A 3 -16.70 9.87 12.11
CA GLU A 3 -16.46 10.45 10.80
C GLU A 3 -15.63 9.45 10.01
N LEU A 4 -16.20 8.91 8.94
CA LEU A 4 -15.53 7.92 8.11
C LEU A 4 -14.39 8.61 7.37
N GLU A 5 -13.13 8.34 7.74
CA GLU A 5 -11.96 8.92 7.09
C GLU A 5 -12.00 8.64 5.56
N PRO A 6 -12.31 9.65 4.72
CA PRO A 6 -12.70 9.42 3.32
C PRO A 6 -11.56 8.84 2.48
N ILE A 7 -10.34 8.92 2.98
CA ILE A 7 -9.19 8.29 2.38
C ILE A 7 -9.30 6.77 2.48
N ILE A 8 -9.54 6.12 3.61
CA ILE A 8 -9.44 4.65 3.62
C ILE A 8 -10.61 3.92 2.92
N HIS A 9 -11.77 4.58 2.76
CA HIS A 9 -13.01 3.97 2.25
C HIS A 9 -13.06 3.69 0.73
N ALA A 10 -12.03 4.02 -0.04
CA ALA A 10 -11.97 3.53 -1.42
C ALA A 10 -11.64 2.03 -1.44
N PRO A 11 -12.33 1.22 -2.27
CA PRO A 11 -12.18 -0.24 -2.26
C PRO A 11 -10.73 -0.72 -2.37
N ASN A 12 -9.95 -0.13 -3.27
CA ASN A 12 -8.55 -0.53 -3.46
C ASN A 12 -7.66 -0.14 -2.28
N ARG A 13 -7.91 1.00 -1.64
CA ARG A 13 -7.12 1.46 -0.48
C ARG A 13 -7.41 0.61 0.76
N LEU A 14 -8.67 0.26 0.97
CA LEU A 14 -9.07 -0.67 2.01
C LEU A 14 -8.45 -2.06 1.80
N ARG A 15 -8.45 -2.57 0.56
CA ARG A 15 -7.80 -3.85 0.23
C ARG A 15 -6.29 -3.80 0.46
N ILE A 16 -5.61 -2.74 0.04
CA ILE A 16 -4.17 -2.55 0.30
C ILE A 16 -3.91 -2.57 1.81
N TYR A 17 -4.65 -1.76 2.57
CA TYR A 17 -4.49 -1.68 4.02
C TYR A 17 -4.71 -3.05 4.69
N ALA A 18 -5.81 -3.75 4.35
CA ALA A 18 -6.10 -5.09 4.87
C ALA A 18 -5.05 -6.13 4.51
N MET A 19 -4.43 -6.05 3.34
CA MET A 19 -3.32 -6.94 2.97
C MET A 19 -2.05 -6.65 3.79
N LEU A 20 -1.79 -5.38 4.10
CA LEU A 20 -0.64 -4.96 4.90
C LEU A 20 -0.86 -5.16 6.41
N THR A 21 -2.09 -5.28 6.91
CA THR A 21 -2.32 -5.64 8.33
C THR A 21 -1.99 -7.11 8.61
N THR A 22 -2.10 -7.99 7.60
CA THR A 22 -1.78 -9.41 7.73
C THR A 22 -0.34 -9.77 7.33
N ASN A 23 0.41 -8.83 6.76
CA ASN A 23 1.77 -9.04 6.25
C ASN A 23 2.66 -7.88 6.68
N ALA A 24 3.85 -8.16 7.23
CA ALA A 24 4.78 -7.10 7.66
C ALA A 24 5.11 -6.10 6.53
N GLU A 25 5.26 -6.60 5.30
CA GLU A 25 5.52 -5.82 4.11
C GLU A 25 5.14 -6.61 2.85
N LEU A 26 4.76 -5.91 1.78
CA LEU A 26 4.49 -6.51 0.47
C LEU A 26 5.19 -5.70 -0.62
N ASP A 27 5.74 -6.38 -1.62
CA ASP A 27 6.32 -5.68 -2.77
C ASP A 27 5.24 -5.21 -3.76
N PHE A 28 5.55 -4.14 -4.49
CA PHE A 28 4.64 -3.50 -5.44
C PHE A 28 4.06 -4.48 -6.47
N ARG A 29 4.85 -5.45 -6.94
CA ARG A 29 4.40 -6.40 -7.95
C ARG A 29 3.37 -7.36 -7.36
N LEU A 30 3.61 -7.85 -6.14
CA LEU A 30 2.66 -8.72 -5.45
C LEU A 30 1.34 -7.99 -5.16
N LEU A 31 1.39 -6.74 -4.70
CA LEU A 31 0.20 -5.91 -4.51
C LEU A 31 -0.60 -5.75 -5.80
N ARG A 32 0.08 -5.47 -6.93
CA ARG A 32 -0.55 -5.33 -8.24
C ARG A 32 -1.26 -6.62 -8.67
N GLU A 33 -0.59 -7.75 -8.52
CA GLU A 33 -1.10 -9.08 -8.89
C GLU A 33 -2.33 -9.47 -8.04
N GLN A 34 -2.30 -9.20 -6.74
CA GLN A 34 -3.41 -9.52 -5.83
C GLN A 34 -4.62 -8.59 -6.00
N LEU A 35 -4.39 -7.32 -6.34
CA LEU A 35 -5.46 -6.35 -6.56
C LEU A 35 -6.08 -6.45 -7.96
N ASP A 36 -5.35 -7.05 -8.90
CA ASP A 36 -5.69 -7.12 -10.33
C ASP A 36 -5.92 -5.73 -10.95
N VAL A 37 -4.92 -4.86 -10.79
CA VAL A 37 -4.96 -3.48 -11.28
C VAL A 37 -3.70 -3.14 -12.09
N SER A 38 -3.78 -2.06 -12.87
CA SER A 38 -2.60 -1.52 -13.55
C SER A 38 -1.63 -0.83 -12.59
N ASP A 39 -0.38 -0.70 -13.00
CA ASP A 39 0.66 0.02 -12.25
C ASP A 39 0.22 1.45 -11.91
N SER A 40 -0.39 2.16 -12.87
CA SER A 40 -0.91 3.53 -12.67
C SER A 40 -1.97 3.60 -11.57
N VAL A 41 -2.90 2.63 -11.56
CA VAL A 41 -3.95 2.57 -10.53
C VAL A 41 -3.34 2.29 -9.17
N LEU A 42 -2.43 1.31 -9.08
CA LEU A 42 -1.77 0.98 -7.81
C LEU A 42 -0.94 2.16 -7.29
N SER A 43 -0.10 2.77 -8.13
CA SER A 43 0.71 3.94 -7.74
C SER A 43 -0.16 5.08 -7.22
N LYS A 44 -1.32 5.35 -7.84
CA LYS A 44 -2.24 6.39 -7.36
C LYS A 44 -2.82 6.06 -5.97
N GLN A 45 -3.15 4.79 -5.71
CA GLN A 45 -3.67 4.38 -4.40
C GLN A 45 -2.60 4.40 -3.32
N LEU A 46 -1.40 3.89 -3.62
CA LEU A 46 -0.27 3.93 -2.69
C LEU A 46 0.09 5.38 -2.36
N LYS A 47 0.14 6.27 -3.36
CA LYS A 47 0.43 7.68 -3.12
C LYS A 47 -0.60 8.33 -2.19
N ALA A 48 -1.89 8.07 -2.41
CA ALA A 48 -2.94 8.60 -1.54
C ALA A 48 -2.86 8.06 -0.09
N LEU A 49 -2.44 6.80 0.10
CA LEU A 49 -2.24 6.23 1.44
C LEU A 49 -0.97 6.76 2.10
N GLU A 50 0.10 6.96 1.33
CA GLU A 50 1.38 7.53 1.79
C GLU A 50 1.20 8.99 2.19
N ASP A 51 0.49 9.79 1.39
CA ASP A 51 0.20 11.21 1.69
C ASP A 51 -0.66 11.37 2.95
N ALA A 52 -1.41 10.33 3.31
CA ALA A 52 -2.20 10.26 4.54
C ALA A 52 -1.49 9.53 5.69
N ASN A 53 -0.20 9.21 5.53
CA ASN A 53 0.64 8.52 6.52
C ASN A 53 0.11 7.15 6.98
N TYR A 54 -0.66 6.43 6.17
CA TYR A 54 -1.06 5.04 6.49
C TYR A 54 0.00 4.02 6.11
N ILE A 55 0.82 4.33 5.11
CA ILE A 55 1.84 3.42 4.58
C ILE A 55 3.15 4.16 4.38
N GLU A 56 4.23 3.39 4.30
CA GLU A 56 5.51 3.84 3.78
C GLU A 56 5.95 2.93 2.62
N ALA A 57 6.65 3.51 1.64
CA ALA A 57 7.22 2.77 0.51
C ALA A 57 8.74 2.92 0.47
N LYS A 58 9.47 1.80 0.53
CA LYS A 58 10.94 1.77 0.56
C LYS A 58 11.50 0.95 -0.60
N LYS A 59 12.50 1.50 -1.30
CA LYS A 59 13.27 0.75 -2.30
C LYS A 59 14.34 -0.09 -1.61
N ARG A 60 14.30 -1.41 -1.81
CA ARG A 60 15.33 -2.34 -1.33
C ARG A 60 15.77 -3.26 -2.45
N SER A 61 17.05 -3.63 -2.44
CA SER A 61 17.57 -4.61 -3.40
C SER A 61 17.08 -6.00 -3.02
N TYR A 62 16.49 -6.71 -3.98
CA TYR A 62 16.08 -8.09 -3.83
C TYR A 62 16.56 -8.87 -5.05
N ASN A 63 17.41 -9.88 -4.86
CA ASN A 63 18.04 -10.66 -5.94
C ASN A 63 18.70 -9.77 -7.02
N ALA A 64 19.54 -8.83 -6.57
CA ALA A 64 20.28 -7.88 -7.43
C ALA A 64 19.41 -6.91 -8.26
N ARG A 65 18.10 -6.82 -7.99
CA ARG A 65 17.19 -5.86 -8.63
C ARG A 65 16.49 -5.00 -7.58
N PRO A 66 16.32 -3.70 -7.82
CA PRO A 66 15.54 -2.85 -6.92
C PRO A 66 14.08 -3.28 -6.95
N ARG A 67 13.48 -3.47 -5.76
CA ARG A 67 12.04 -3.61 -5.56
C ARG A 67 11.55 -2.51 -4.63
N THR A 68 10.34 -2.04 -4.89
CA THR A 68 9.60 -1.19 -3.96
C THR A 68 8.79 -2.08 -3.04
N TRP A 69 9.02 -1.92 -1.75
CA TRP A 69 8.31 -2.60 -0.68
C TRP A 69 7.43 -1.61 0.04
N VAL A 70 6.26 -2.06 0.45
CA VAL A 70 5.23 -1.27 1.11
C VAL A 70 4.92 -1.91 2.45
N SER A 71 4.85 -1.11 3.50
CA SER A 71 4.45 -1.51 4.86
C SER A 71 3.49 -0.47 5.44
N LEU A 72 2.76 -0.84 6.49
CA LEU A 72 2.05 0.16 7.30
C LEU A 72 3.09 1.06 7.98
N THR A 73 2.75 2.32 8.18
CA THR A 73 3.51 3.18 9.08
C THR A 73 3.38 2.65 10.50
N ASP A 74 4.45 2.80 11.31
CA ASP A 74 4.33 2.62 12.75
C ASP A 74 3.37 3.71 13.27
N LEU A 75 2.13 3.31 13.57
CA LEU A 75 1.24 4.10 14.41
C LEU A 75 1.80 4.05 15.84
N SER A 76 2.79 4.88 16.12
CA SER A 76 3.22 5.22 17.49
C SER A 76 2.09 5.89 18.26
#